data_AF-A0A6J8D662-F1
#
_entry.id   AF-A0A6J8D662-F1
#
_cell.length_a   1.000
_cell.length_b   1.000
_cell.length_c   1.000
_cell.angle_alpha   90.00
_cell.angle_beta   90.00
_cell.angle_gamma   90.00
#
_symmetry.space_group_name_H-M   'P 1'
#
loop_
_entity.id
_entity.type
_entity.pdbx_description
1 polymer ?
#
loop_
_entity_poly.entity_id
_entity_poly.type
_entity_poly.pdbx_seq_one_letter_code
_entity_poly.pdbx_strand_id
1 'polypeptide(L)'
;MSTINYSKWDHIEISDDEDDTHPNIDTPSLFRWRHQARLERMEQQKKEKEDLSKGLTDFQQKKVEIQQKLKEAEKNQLPDINKLKLEMKEIEQQEADWRAKEEELKKKRSNLHISERFSQHQLECFLTYLVSLTPLNIDTICHDGKSKTIINKIAPKVEVLTEEEKAERQQEFVKKNKEKVKKFGMLRQYKDSQQYLTDNPELVL
;
A
#
# COMPACT_ATOMS: atom_id res chain seq x y z
N MET A 1 2.83 -6.99 30.92
CA MET A 1 3.13 -5.86 30.00
C MET A 1 2.90 -6.37 28.60
N SER A 2 1.92 -5.82 27.87
CA SER A 2 1.79 -6.11 26.44
C SER A 2 3.01 -5.50 25.74
N THR A 3 3.94 -6.36 25.35
CA THR A 3 5.10 -5.99 24.52
C THR A 3 4.59 -5.36 23.23
N ILE A 4 5.10 -4.17 22.90
CA ILE A 4 4.79 -3.48 21.64
C ILE A 4 5.22 -4.41 20.50
N ASN A 5 4.30 -4.70 19.56
CA ASN A 5 4.53 -5.63 18.46
C ASN A 5 4.56 -4.88 17.12
N TYR A 6 5.67 -5.02 16.39
CA TYR A 6 5.91 -4.41 15.08
C TYR A 6 5.93 -5.44 13.93
N SER A 7 5.51 -6.68 14.18
CA SER A 7 5.60 -7.82 13.25
C SER A 7 4.86 -7.61 11.92
N LYS A 8 3.97 -6.62 11.86
CA LYS A 8 3.33 -6.18 10.62
C LYS A 8 4.35 -5.76 9.56
N TRP A 9 5.52 -5.28 9.96
CA TRP A 9 6.57 -4.78 9.06
C TRP A 9 7.72 -5.77 8.83
N ASP A 10 7.60 -7.01 9.31
CA ASP A 10 8.68 -8.02 9.17
C ASP A 10 8.91 -8.47 7.72
N HIS A 11 7.90 -8.34 6.85
CA HIS A 11 7.93 -8.86 5.48
C HIS A 11 7.65 -7.75 4.47
N ILE A 12 8.64 -6.87 4.25
CA ILE A 12 8.60 -5.81 3.24
C ILE A 12 9.47 -6.22 2.05
N GLU A 13 8.93 -6.15 0.84
CA GLU A 13 9.64 -6.36 -0.42
C GLU A 13 9.89 -5.01 -1.11
N ILE A 14 11.17 -4.68 -1.28
CA ILE A 14 11.65 -3.49 -1.98
C ILE A 14 12.33 -3.96 -3.27
N SER A 15 11.80 -3.60 -4.44
CA SER A 15 12.32 -4.10 -5.71
C SER A 15 13.67 -3.50 -6.12
N ASP A 16 13.98 -2.29 -5.64
CA ASP A 16 15.19 -1.51 -5.89
C ASP A 16 16.10 -1.40 -4.66
N ASP A 17 16.09 -2.42 -3.80
CA ASP A 17 16.93 -2.48 -2.61
C ASP A 17 18.43 -2.51 -2.97
N GLU A 18 19.12 -1.39 -2.72
CA GLU A 18 20.56 -1.20 -3.02
C GLU A 18 21.48 -2.01 -2.11
N ASP A 19 20.99 -2.43 -0.94
CA ASP A 19 21.78 -3.27 -0.01
C ASP A 19 21.76 -4.75 -0.44
N ASP A 20 20.72 -5.17 -1.18
CA ASP A 20 20.49 -6.54 -1.63
C ASP A 20 21.08 -6.84 -3.02
N THR A 21 22.38 -6.55 -3.16
CA THR A 21 23.15 -6.63 -4.41
C THR A 21 24.26 -7.69 -4.37
N HIS A 22 24.78 -8.07 -5.53
CA HIS A 22 25.88 -9.05 -5.64
C HIS A 22 26.96 -8.52 -6.59
N PRO A 23 28.27 -8.63 -6.25
CA PRO A 23 29.37 -8.06 -7.06
C PRO A 23 29.42 -8.49 -8.53
N ASN A 24 28.78 -9.60 -8.87
CA ASN A 24 28.75 -10.17 -10.22
C ASN A 24 27.41 -10.02 -10.95
N ILE A 25 26.44 -9.30 -10.37
CA ILE A 25 25.11 -9.10 -10.96
C ILE A 25 24.90 -7.62 -11.24
N ASP A 26 24.45 -7.29 -12.45
CA ASP A 26 24.14 -5.91 -12.83
C ASP A 26 22.88 -5.42 -12.10
N THR A 27 23.06 -4.45 -11.22
CA THR A 27 22.00 -3.96 -10.32
C THR A 27 20.82 -3.34 -11.05
N PRO A 28 20.96 -2.52 -12.12
CA PRO A 28 19.82 -1.95 -12.83
C PRO A 28 18.97 -3.00 -13.54
N SER A 29 19.60 -4.03 -14.14
CA SER A 29 18.86 -5.16 -14.71
C SER A 29 18.17 -5.98 -13.62
N LEU A 30 18.83 -6.27 -12.51
CA LEU A 30 18.25 -7.03 -11.39
C LEU A 30 16.99 -6.37 -10.83
N PHE A 31 17.01 -5.05 -10.59
CA PHE A 31 15.85 -4.33 -10.06
C PHE A 31 14.65 -4.37 -11.00
N ARG A 32 14.89 -4.21 -12.31
CA ARG A 32 13.84 -4.34 -13.32
C ARG A 32 13.22 -5.74 -13.33
N TRP A 33 14.05 -6.78 -13.22
CA TRP A 33 13.60 -8.17 -13.15
C TRP A 33 12.79 -8.45 -11.87
N ARG A 34 13.25 -7.98 -10.70
CA ARG A 34 12.51 -8.10 -9.44
C ARG A 34 11.15 -7.42 -9.53
N HIS A 35 11.11 -6.19 -10.07
CA HIS A 35 9.86 -5.47 -10.30
C HIS A 35 8.92 -6.23 -11.24
N GLN A 36 9.43 -6.79 -12.34
CA GLN A 36 8.63 -7.57 -13.28
C GLN A 36 8.07 -8.85 -12.64
N ALA A 37 8.91 -9.63 -11.96
CA ALA A 37 8.47 -10.86 -11.28
C ALA A 37 7.41 -10.57 -10.19
N ARG A 38 7.48 -9.40 -9.55
CA ARG A 38 6.45 -8.93 -8.62
C ARG A 38 5.13 -8.61 -9.32
N LEU A 39 5.17 -7.88 -10.44
CA LEU A 39 3.97 -7.59 -11.24
C LEU A 39 3.31 -8.88 -11.73
N GLU A 40 4.10 -9.83 -12.23
CA GLU A 40 3.61 -11.14 -12.68
C GLU A 40 2.94 -11.92 -11.54
N ARG A 41 3.53 -11.94 -10.33
CA ARG A 41 2.90 -12.56 -9.15
C ARG A 41 1.57 -11.90 -8.79
N MET A 42 1.51 -10.55 -8.80
CA MET A 42 0.28 -9.82 -8.50
C MET A 42 -0.80 -10.06 -9.56
N GLU A 43 -0.43 -10.12 -10.85
CA GLU A 43 -1.35 -10.42 -11.95
C GLU A 43 -1.91 -11.84 -11.84
N GLN A 44 -1.05 -12.82 -11.57
CA GLN A 44 -1.47 -14.21 -11.38
C GLN A 44 -2.43 -14.34 -10.18
N GLN A 45 -2.11 -13.71 -9.04
CA GLN A 45 -2.98 -13.70 -7.87
C GLN A 45 -4.33 -13.01 -8.16
N LYS A 46 -4.31 -11.92 -8.92
CA LYS A 46 -5.52 -11.22 -9.34
C LYS A 46 -6.40 -12.12 -10.21
N LYS A 47 -5.80 -12.80 -11.19
CA LYS A 47 -6.52 -13.73 -12.07
C LYS A 47 -7.12 -14.90 -11.29
N GLU A 48 -6.35 -15.53 -10.42
CA GLU A 48 -6.84 -16.61 -9.55
C GLU A 48 -7.99 -16.14 -8.66
N LYS A 49 -7.89 -14.92 -8.10
CA LYS A 49 -8.96 -14.32 -7.31
C LYS A 49 -10.23 -14.09 -8.14
N GLU A 50 -10.11 -13.60 -9.37
CA GLU A 50 -11.25 -13.39 -10.27
C GLU A 50 -11.91 -14.71 -10.66
N ASP A 51 -11.13 -15.74 -10.99
CA ASP A 51 -11.65 -17.05 -11.37
C ASP A 51 -12.33 -17.75 -10.18
N LEU A 52 -11.75 -17.66 -8.98
CA LEU A 52 -12.38 -18.13 -7.74
C LEU A 52 -13.68 -17.39 -7.44
N SER A 53 -13.70 -16.06 -7.62
CA SER A 53 -14.90 -15.26 -7.41
C SER A 53 -16.03 -15.68 -8.35
N LYS A 54 -15.73 -15.91 -9.63
CA LYS A 54 -16.72 -16.40 -10.62
C LYS A 54 -17.21 -17.81 -10.26
N GLY A 55 -16.29 -18.71 -9.92
CA GLY A 55 -16.65 -20.07 -9.50
C GLY A 55 -17.56 -20.07 -8.26
N LEU A 56 -17.32 -19.17 -7.31
CA LEU A 56 -18.16 -19.01 -6.13
C LEU A 56 -19.55 -18.49 -6.47
N THR A 57 -19.66 -17.48 -7.34
CA THR A 57 -20.96 -16.93 -7.75
C THR A 57 -21.78 -17.95 -8.50
N ASP A 58 -21.16 -18.69 -9.42
CA ASP A 58 -21.83 -19.74 -10.20
C ASP A 58 -22.33 -20.87 -9.30
N PHE A 59 -21.51 -21.25 -8.31
CA PHE A 59 -21.87 -22.27 -7.33
C PHE A 59 -23.04 -21.81 -6.43
N GLN A 60 -23.01 -20.58 -5.95
CA GLN A 60 -24.10 -20.00 -5.17
C GLN A 60 -25.41 -19.94 -5.97
N GLN A 61 -25.35 -19.54 -7.25
CA GLN A 61 -26.51 -19.52 -8.14
C GLN A 61 -27.11 -20.92 -8.32
N LYS A 62 -26.28 -21.93 -8.63
CA LYS A 62 -26.73 -23.32 -8.76
C LYS A 62 -27.39 -23.85 -7.49
N LYS A 63 -26.85 -23.52 -6.31
CA LYS A 63 -27.43 -23.90 -5.02
C LYS A 63 -28.82 -23.28 -4.82
N VAL A 64 -28.97 -21.99 -5.11
CA VAL A 64 -30.25 -21.28 -5.00
C VAL A 64 -31.26 -21.83 -5.99
N GLU A 65 -30.86 -22.08 -7.24
CA GLU A 65 -31.73 -22.66 -8.26
C GLU A 65 -32.26 -24.04 -7.86
N ILE A 66 -31.39 -24.92 -7.34
CA ILE A 66 -31.79 -26.26 -6.90
C ILE A 66 -32.70 -26.17 -5.67
N GLN A 67 -32.41 -25.29 -4.71
CA GLN A 67 -33.30 -25.03 -3.57
C GLN A 67 -34.68 -24.53 -4.00
N GLN A 68 -34.75 -23.65 -5.01
CA GLN A 68 -36.02 -23.16 -5.56
C GLN A 68 -36.80 -24.27 -6.26
N LYS A 69 -36.14 -25.03 -7.15
CA LYS A 69 -36.74 -26.19 -7.83
C LYS A 69 -37.25 -27.24 -6.84
N LEU A 70 -36.55 -27.45 -5.73
CA LEU A 70 -36.96 -28.38 -4.68
C LEU A 70 -38.22 -27.89 -3.94
N LYS A 71 -38.29 -26.60 -3.58
CA LYS A 71 -39.50 -25.98 -3.00
C LYS A 71 -40.70 -26.03 -3.93
N GLU A 72 -40.49 -25.81 -5.23
CA GLU A 72 -41.55 -25.89 -6.25
C GLU A 72 -42.04 -27.33 -6.47
N ALA A 73 -41.12 -28.29 -6.50
CA ALA A 73 -41.45 -29.70 -6.64
C ALA A 73 -42.21 -30.24 -5.42
N GLU A 74 -41.86 -29.82 -4.19
CA GLU A 74 -42.59 -30.14 -2.96
C GLU A 74 -44.01 -29.58 -2.96
N LYS A 75 -44.20 -28.35 -3.47
CA LYS A 75 -45.52 -27.70 -3.57
C LYS A 75 -46.44 -28.38 -4.58
N ASN A 76 -45.88 -28.93 -5.66
CA ASN A 76 -46.63 -29.50 -6.78
C ASN A 76 -46.71 -31.04 -6.78
N GLN A 77 -46.15 -31.73 -5.77
CA GLN A 77 -46.13 -33.20 -5.63
C GLN A 77 -45.67 -33.94 -6.91
N LEU A 78 -44.62 -33.44 -7.57
CA LEU A 78 -44.05 -34.04 -8.77
C LEU A 78 -43.18 -35.28 -8.43
N PRO A 79 -43.14 -36.33 -9.28
CA PRO A 79 -42.32 -37.53 -9.04
C PRO A 79 -40.80 -37.29 -9.12
N ASP A 80 -40.36 -36.13 -9.63
CA ASP A 80 -38.94 -35.77 -9.80
C ASP A 80 -38.24 -35.30 -8.49
N ILE A 81 -38.97 -35.23 -7.37
CA ILE A 81 -38.46 -34.80 -6.06
C ILE A 81 -37.27 -35.65 -5.60
N ASN A 82 -37.28 -36.96 -5.87
CA ASN A 82 -36.22 -37.87 -5.43
C ASN A 82 -34.89 -37.61 -6.16
N LYS A 83 -34.95 -37.22 -7.44
CA LYS A 83 -33.78 -36.88 -8.24
C LYS A 83 -33.17 -35.55 -7.79
N LEU A 84 -34.00 -34.53 -7.57
CA LEU A 84 -33.57 -33.22 -7.05
C LEU A 84 -33.00 -33.31 -5.62
N LYS A 85 -33.55 -34.19 -4.77
CA LYS A 85 -32.99 -34.48 -3.43
C LYS A 85 -31.63 -35.19 -3.50
N LEU A 86 -31.40 -36.03 -4.52
CA LEU A 86 -30.11 -36.67 -4.74
C LEU A 86 -29.06 -35.64 -5.20
N GLU A 87 -29.41 -34.79 -6.16
CA GLU A 87 -28.54 -33.70 -6.66
C GLU A 87 -28.18 -32.69 -5.55
N MET A 88 -29.14 -32.37 -4.66
CA MET A 88 -28.87 -31.54 -3.48
C MET A 88 -27.87 -32.21 -2.52
N LYS A 89 -28.02 -33.51 -2.26
CA LYS A 89 -27.08 -34.27 -1.42
C LYS A 89 -25.70 -34.38 -2.04
N GLU A 90 -25.60 -34.55 -3.36
CA GLU A 90 -24.31 -34.56 -4.07
C GLU A 90 -23.61 -33.20 -3.98
N ILE A 91 -24.36 -32.09 -4.09
CA ILE A 91 -23.80 -30.74 -3.92
C ILE A 91 -23.39 -30.49 -2.46
N GLU A 92 -24.16 -30.95 -1.48
CA GLU A 92 -23.79 -30.88 -0.05
C GLU A 92 -22.55 -31.72 0.27
N GLN A 93 -22.40 -32.90 -0.35
CA GLN A 93 -21.19 -33.72 -0.25
C GLN A 93 -19.99 -33.03 -0.91
N GLN A 94 -20.18 -32.44 -2.09
CA GLN A 94 -19.13 -31.62 -2.72
C GLN A 94 -18.75 -30.44 -1.81
N GLU A 95 -19.70 -29.73 -1.20
CA GLU A 95 -19.39 -28.69 -0.20
C GLU A 95 -18.58 -29.25 0.97
N ALA A 96 -18.94 -30.42 1.50
CA ALA A 96 -18.24 -31.07 2.60
C ALA A 96 -16.80 -31.49 2.22
N ASP A 97 -16.60 -32.00 1.00
CA ASP A 97 -15.29 -32.36 0.48
C ASP A 97 -14.40 -31.12 0.26
N TRP A 98 -14.98 -30.04 -0.27
CA TRP A 98 -14.31 -28.75 -0.39
C TRP A 98 -13.94 -28.17 0.98
N ARG A 99 -14.85 -28.27 1.97
CA ARG A 99 -14.60 -27.88 3.37
C ARG A 99 -13.48 -28.70 4.01
N ALA A 100 -13.42 -30.01 3.76
CA ALA A 100 -12.37 -30.88 4.27
C ALA A 100 -11.01 -30.54 3.67
N LYS A 101 -10.95 -30.26 2.35
CA LYS A 101 -9.73 -29.79 1.67
C LYS A 101 -9.28 -28.43 2.19
N GLU A 102 -10.22 -27.52 2.44
CA GLU A 102 -9.96 -26.23 3.06
C GLU A 102 -9.40 -26.40 4.48
N GLU A 103 -9.96 -27.31 5.29
CA GLU A 103 -9.45 -27.65 6.62
C GLU A 103 -8.08 -28.31 6.62
N GLU A 104 -7.77 -29.17 5.66
CA GLU A 104 -6.42 -29.74 5.53
C GLU A 104 -5.39 -28.68 5.17
N LEU A 105 -5.70 -27.79 4.22
CA LEU A 105 -4.86 -26.64 3.89
C LEU A 105 -4.71 -25.71 5.09
N LYS A 106 -5.78 -25.55 5.88
CA LYS A 106 -5.79 -24.77 7.12
C LYS A 106 -4.97 -25.43 8.22
N LYS A 107 -4.99 -26.76 8.40
CA LYS A 107 -4.16 -27.52 9.36
C LYS A 107 -2.69 -27.47 8.98
N LYS A 108 -2.38 -27.64 7.69
CA LYS A 108 -1.02 -27.45 7.15
C LYS A 108 -0.53 -26.02 7.36
N ARG A 109 -1.43 -25.03 7.36
CA ARG A 109 -1.13 -23.62 7.65
C ARG A 109 -1.17 -23.25 9.14
N SER A 110 -1.94 -23.94 10.00
CA SER A 110 -2.09 -23.61 11.43
C SER A 110 -0.98 -24.18 12.30
N ASN A 111 -0.18 -25.13 11.78
CA ASN A 111 1.17 -25.36 12.30
C ASN A 111 2.06 -24.11 12.18
N LEU A 112 1.65 -23.10 11.40
CA LEU A 112 2.11 -21.71 11.40
C LEU A 112 1.03 -20.81 12.07
N HIS A 113 0.87 -20.96 13.39
CA HIS A 113 0.26 -20.00 14.35
C HIS A 113 -1.25 -19.58 14.25
N ILE A 114 -2.05 -20.17 15.17
CA ILE A 114 -3.18 -19.70 16.04
C ILE A 114 -4.52 -19.13 15.47
N SER A 115 -5.57 -19.95 15.67
CA SER A 115 -6.93 -19.75 16.26
C SER A 115 -7.99 -18.76 15.69
N GLU A 116 -9.02 -19.37 15.08
CA GLU A 116 -10.50 -19.14 15.10
C GLU A 116 -11.16 -17.76 14.87
N ARG A 117 -11.98 -17.66 13.80
CA ARG A 117 -13.47 -17.54 13.89
C ARG A 117 -14.20 -17.91 12.57
N PHE A 118 -15.47 -18.30 12.69
CA PHE A 118 -16.31 -19.02 11.70
C PHE A 118 -17.27 -18.15 10.87
N SER A 119 -17.66 -18.69 9.70
CA SER A 119 -18.85 -18.46 8.84
C SER A 119 -18.94 -17.20 7.97
N GLN A 120 -19.17 -17.42 6.66
CA GLN A 120 -19.36 -16.52 5.49
C GLN A 120 -18.36 -15.37 5.28
N HIS A 121 -17.91 -14.72 6.34
CA HIS A 121 -16.77 -13.80 6.38
C HIS A 121 -15.44 -14.50 6.04
N GLN A 122 -15.41 -15.84 6.01
CA GLN A 122 -14.21 -16.66 5.78
C GLN A 122 -13.57 -16.47 4.40
N LEU A 123 -14.34 -16.19 3.34
CA LEU A 123 -13.76 -15.94 2.00
C LEU A 123 -13.16 -14.54 1.86
N GLU A 124 -13.82 -13.53 2.43
CA GLU A 124 -13.27 -12.17 2.51
C GLU A 124 -12.03 -12.12 3.42
N CYS A 125 -12.05 -12.84 4.55
CA CYS A 125 -10.90 -13.03 5.43
C CYS A 125 -9.78 -13.83 4.75
N PHE A 126 -10.08 -14.88 3.97
CA PHE A 126 -9.07 -15.67 3.28
C PHE A 126 -8.37 -14.87 2.17
N LEU A 127 -9.12 -14.05 1.44
CA LEU A 127 -8.58 -13.13 0.44
C LEU A 127 -7.76 -12.00 1.08
N THR A 128 -8.20 -11.44 2.20
CA THR A 128 -7.41 -10.45 2.96
C THR A 128 -6.20 -11.07 3.67
N TYR A 129 -6.27 -12.34 4.05
CA TYR A 129 -5.16 -13.10 4.65
C TYR A 129 -4.10 -13.53 3.64
N LEU A 130 -4.49 -13.92 2.41
CA LEU A 130 -3.55 -14.13 1.31
C LEU A 130 -2.80 -12.84 0.97
N VAL A 131 -3.48 -11.69 0.99
CA VAL A 131 -2.85 -10.36 0.88
C VAL A 131 -1.98 -10.02 2.10
N SER A 132 -2.29 -10.54 3.29
CA SER A 132 -1.42 -10.38 4.47
C SER A 132 -0.14 -11.23 4.41
N LEU A 133 -0.14 -12.31 3.62
CA LEU A 133 1.04 -13.16 3.39
C LEU A 133 1.88 -12.69 2.20
N THR A 134 1.30 -11.86 1.32
CA THR A 134 2.10 -11.18 0.31
C THR A 134 3.00 -10.16 0.98
N PRO A 135 4.28 -10.10 0.59
CA PRO A 135 5.18 -9.12 1.15
C PRO A 135 4.66 -7.71 0.87
N LEU A 136 4.79 -6.85 1.88
CA LEU A 136 4.40 -5.47 1.81
C LEU A 136 5.28 -4.74 0.80
N ASN A 137 4.65 -3.99 -0.10
CA ASN A 137 5.29 -3.22 -1.15
C ASN A 137 4.60 -1.86 -1.28
N ILE A 138 5.10 -0.97 -2.13
CA ILE A 138 4.57 0.39 -2.26
C ILE A 138 3.06 0.43 -2.58
N ASP A 139 2.58 -0.54 -3.35
CA ASP A 139 1.18 -0.64 -3.79
C ASP A 139 0.23 -1.18 -2.68
N THR A 140 0.79 -1.83 -1.66
CA THR A 140 0.04 -2.46 -0.55
C THR A 140 0.18 -1.71 0.77
N ILE A 141 1.28 -0.96 0.95
CA ILE A 141 1.55 -0.18 2.17
C ILE A 141 0.74 1.12 2.19
N CYS A 142 0.60 1.79 1.05
CA CYS A 142 -0.01 3.11 0.97
C CYS A 142 -0.71 3.32 -0.38
N HIS A 143 -1.58 4.33 -0.42
CA HIS A 143 -2.16 4.87 -1.64
C HIS A 143 -1.94 6.39 -1.67
N ASP A 144 -1.99 7.01 -2.85
CA ASP A 144 -1.87 8.47 -2.91
C ASP A 144 -3.04 9.11 -2.14
N GLY A 145 -2.70 9.92 -1.13
CA GLY A 145 -3.67 10.56 -0.24
C GLY A 145 -3.99 12.00 -0.65
N LYS A 146 -2.95 12.78 -0.95
CA LYS A 146 -3.06 14.18 -1.36
C LYS A 146 -1.81 14.60 -2.12
N SER A 147 -1.98 14.95 -3.40
CA SER A 147 -0.93 15.55 -4.22
C SER A 147 -1.19 17.04 -4.40
N LYS A 148 -0.22 17.89 -4.02
CA LYS A 148 -0.25 19.34 -4.26
C LYS A 148 1.12 19.79 -4.73
N THR A 149 1.19 20.26 -5.96
CA THR A 149 2.41 20.85 -6.54
C THR A 149 2.30 22.38 -6.51
N ILE A 150 3.36 23.03 -6.05
CA ILE A 150 3.49 24.50 -6.07
C ILE A 150 4.80 24.81 -6.77
N ILE A 151 4.72 25.44 -7.94
CA ILE A 151 5.90 25.90 -8.68
C ILE A 151 6.15 27.34 -8.26
N ASN A 152 7.32 27.61 -7.67
CA ASN A 152 7.74 28.98 -7.35
C ASN A 152 8.13 29.71 -8.64
N LYS A 153 7.15 30.32 -9.31
CA LYS A 153 7.40 31.16 -10.49
C LYS A 153 8.00 32.48 -10.02
N ILE A 154 9.10 32.90 -10.66
CA ILE A 154 9.74 34.20 -10.39
C ILE A 154 8.69 35.29 -10.59
N ALA A 155 8.46 36.10 -9.55
CA ALA A 155 7.59 37.25 -9.67
C ALA A 155 8.16 38.20 -10.74
N PRO A 156 7.33 38.80 -11.61
CA PRO A 156 7.80 39.82 -12.53
C PRO A 156 8.57 40.88 -11.72
N LYS A 157 9.78 41.23 -12.18
CA LYS A 157 10.60 42.25 -11.50
C LYS A 157 9.77 43.53 -11.42
N VAL A 158 9.34 43.88 -10.21
CA VAL A 158 8.67 45.16 -9.97
C VAL A 158 9.66 46.26 -10.35
N GLU A 159 9.15 47.21 -11.13
CA GLU A 159 9.89 48.34 -11.67
C GLU A 159 10.59 49.14 -10.57
N VAL A 160 11.65 49.86 -10.98
CA VAL A 160 12.63 50.57 -10.14
C VAL A 160 11.97 51.33 -8.99
N LEU A 161 12.13 50.84 -7.74
CA LEU A 161 11.82 51.60 -6.53
C LEU A 161 12.41 53.00 -6.63
N THR A 162 11.63 54.00 -6.23
CA THR A 162 12.08 55.40 -6.18
C THR A 162 13.29 55.53 -5.24
N GLU A 163 14.13 56.55 -5.44
CA GLU A 163 15.33 56.73 -4.61
C GLU A 163 15.00 56.90 -3.12
N GLU A 164 13.84 57.49 -2.81
CA GLU A 164 13.33 57.67 -1.45
C GLU A 164 12.99 56.33 -0.78
N GLU A 165 12.26 55.44 -1.45
CA GLU A 165 11.90 54.11 -0.91
C GLU A 165 13.13 53.21 -0.70
N LYS A 166 14.15 53.34 -1.56
CA LYS A 166 15.45 52.65 -1.37
C LYS A 166 16.18 53.15 -0.13
N ALA A 167 16.17 54.46 0.11
CA ALA A 167 16.80 55.06 1.28
C ALA A 167 16.13 54.62 2.58
N GLU A 168 14.80 54.59 2.63
CA GLU A 168 14.05 54.09 3.79
C GLU A 168 14.32 52.61 4.06
N ARG A 169 14.28 51.77 3.03
CA ARG A 169 14.60 50.34 3.15
C ARG A 169 16.02 50.11 3.66
N GLN A 170 16.99 50.90 3.20
CA GLN A 170 18.36 50.84 3.70
C GLN A 170 18.47 51.29 5.16
N GLN A 171 17.76 52.34 5.56
CA GLN A 171 17.75 52.79 6.96
C GLN A 171 17.14 51.74 7.88
N GLU A 172 16.03 51.11 7.49
CA GLU A 172 15.44 50.01 8.25
C GLU A 172 16.37 48.80 8.35
N PHE A 173 17.02 48.46 7.24
CA PHE A 173 17.98 47.36 7.17
C PHE A 173 19.14 47.57 8.15
N VAL A 174 19.76 48.76 8.12
CA VAL A 174 20.87 49.09 9.02
C VAL A 174 20.41 49.10 10.48
N LYS A 175 19.20 49.59 10.77
CA LYS A 175 18.63 49.55 12.14
C LYS A 175 18.42 48.13 12.63
N LYS A 176 17.81 47.26 11.81
CA LYS A 176 17.48 45.86 12.15
C LYS A 176 18.71 44.96 12.25
N ASN A 177 19.70 45.17 11.38
CA ASN A 177 20.86 44.28 11.24
C ASN A 177 22.17 44.83 11.83
N LYS A 178 22.13 45.96 12.56
CA LYS A 178 23.32 46.65 13.10
C LYS A 178 24.27 45.73 13.86
N GLU A 179 23.74 44.91 14.77
CA GLU A 179 24.55 44.01 15.59
C GLU A 179 25.15 42.88 14.76
N LYS A 180 24.38 42.36 13.80
CA LYS A 180 24.83 41.29 12.91
C LYS A 180 25.94 41.75 11.98
N VAL A 181 25.83 42.96 11.44
CA VAL A 181 26.87 43.60 10.61
C VAL A 181 28.14 43.86 11.42
N LYS A 182 28.00 44.33 12.67
CA LYS A 182 29.16 44.50 13.57
C LYS A 182 29.84 43.18 13.86
N LYS A 183 29.07 42.13 14.17
CA LYS A 183 29.59 40.79 14.42
C LYS A 183 30.30 40.23 13.19
N PHE A 184 29.74 40.41 11.99
CA PHE A 184 30.43 40.06 10.74
C PHE A 184 31.75 40.82 10.58
N GLY A 185 31.78 42.13 10.84
CA GLY A 185 32.99 42.95 10.78
C GLY A 185 34.07 42.60 11.81
N MET A 186 33.71 41.86 12.87
CA MET A 186 34.66 41.33 13.85
C MET A 186 35.24 39.97 13.44
N LEU A 187 34.64 39.29 12.45
CA LEU A 187 35.17 38.03 11.93
C LEU A 187 36.36 38.29 11.02
N ARG A 188 37.42 37.51 11.23
CA ARG A 188 38.68 37.62 10.47
C ARG A 188 38.96 36.40 9.60
N GLN A 189 38.51 35.22 10.03
CA GLN A 189 38.71 34.00 9.27
C GLN A 189 37.65 33.87 8.19
N TYR A 190 38.10 33.53 6.98
CA TYR A 190 37.23 33.37 5.82
C TYR A 190 36.11 32.35 6.07
N LYS A 191 36.42 31.20 6.69
CA LYS A 191 35.43 30.15 6.99
C LYS A 191 34.33 30.65 7.93
N ASP A 192 34.73 31.35 8.98
CA ASP A 192 33.80 31.91 9.97
C ASP A 192 32.92 32.99 9.32
N SER A 193 33.51 33.86 8.49
CA SER A 193 32.77 34.86 7.72
C SER A 193 31.79 34.23 6.72
N GLN A 194 32.19 33.18 6.01
CA GLN A 194 31.34 32.46 5.04
C GLN A 194 30.17 31.76 5.75
N GLN A 195 30.43 31.04 6.84
CA GLN A 195 29.40 30.39 7.64
C GLN A 195 28.44 31.45 8.22
N TYR A 196 28.97 32.55 8.73
CA TYR A 196 28.15 33.61 9.30
C TYR A 196 27.21 34.27 8.28
N LEU A 197 27.64 34.48 7.04
CA LEU A 197 26.79 34.99 5.97
C LEU A 197 25.80 33.94 5.45
N THR A 198 26.15 32.65 5.52
CA THR A 198 25.23 31.55 5.21
C THR A 198 24.11 31.45 6.24
N ASP A 199 24.44 31.66 7.52
CA ASP A 199 23.49 31.68 8.63
C ASP A 199 22.63 32.96 8.65
N ASN A 200 23.12 34.05 8.06
CA ASN A 200 22.44 35.35 7.99
C ASN A 200 22.32 35.84 6.54
N PRO A 201 21.55 35.15 5.67
CA PRO A 201 21.45 35.47 4.25
C PRO A 201 20.85 36.86 4.00
N GLU A 202 20.10 37.41 4.96
CA GLU A 202 19.60 38.77 4.91
C GLU A 202 20.70 39.82 4.81
N LEU A 203 21.94 39.53 5.22
CA LEU A 203 23.03 40.51 5.17
C LEU A 203 23.54 40.79 3.75
N VAL A 204 23.20 39.93 2.78
CA VAL A 204 23.76 39.95 1.41
C VAL A 204 22.67 40.03 0.33
N LEU A 205 21.42 39.65 0.66
CA LEU A 205 20.24 39.69 -0.23
C LEU A 205 19.57 41.07 -0.29
#